data_AF-A0A966G3I9-F1
#
_entry.id   AF-A0A966G3I9-F1
#
_cell.length_a   1.000
_cell.length_b   1.000
_cell.length_c   1.000
_cell.angle_alpha   90.00
_cell.angle_beta   90.00
_cell.angle_gamma   90.00
#
_symmetry.space_group_name_H-M   'P 1'
#
loop_
_entity.id
_entity.type
_entity.pdbx_description
1 polymer ?
#
loop_
_entity_poly.entity_id
_entity_poly.type
_entity_poly.pdbx_seq_one_letter_code
_entity_poly.pdbx_strand_id
1 'polypeptide(L)'
;MALTLNLTPEIEQYLTQRATEQGLSLESYALKLLTDNILSQEKKIKLVNLLQSWIDEEDEQEQQETGEYLIEILDQDRLSDRPLFPSQLKGISW
;
A
#
# COMPACT_ATOMS: atom_id res chain seq x y z
N MET A 1 -21.69 -16.66 3.55
CA MET A 1 -21.03 -17.54 2.56
C MET A 1 -19.78 -18.08 3.23
N ALA A 2 -19.47 -19.37 3.10
CA ALA A 2 -18.32 -20.00 3.75
C ALA A 2 -17.28 -20.39 2.69
N LEU A 3 -15.99 -20.13 2.98
CA LEU A 3 -14.87 -20.45 2.11
C LEU A 3 -13.94 -21.41 2.87
N THR A 4 -13.59 -22.54 2.26
CA THR A 4 -12.69 -23.53 2.86
C THR A 4 -11.31 -23.36 2.25
N LEU A 5 -10.29 -23.14 3.08
CA LEU A 5 -8.89 -23.03 2.67
C LEU A 5 -8.16 -24.31 3.03
N ASN A 6 -7.60 -24.99 2.02
CA ASN A 6 -6.70 -26.11 2.26
C ASN A 6 -5.27 -25.55 2.38
N LEU A 7 -4.71 -25.62 3.59
CA LEU A 7 -3.39 -25.10 3.91
C LEU A 7 -2.41 -26.26 4.12
N THR A 8 -1.12 -26.02 3.86
CA THR A 8 -0.10 -26.96 4.31
C THR A 8 0.08 -26.83 5.84
N PRO A 9 0.56 -27.89 6.52
CA PRO A 9 0.71 -27.87 7.98
C PRO A 9 1.56 -26.71 8.48
N GLU A 10 2.61 -26.33 7.74
CA GLU A 10 3.51 -25.25 8.08
C GLU A 10 2.79 -23.89 8.08
N ILE A 11 1.95 -23.66 7.07
CA ILE A 11 1.18 -22.42 6.92
C ILE A 11 0.11 -22.34 8.02
N GLU A 12 -0.60 -23.44 8.27
CA GLU A 12 -1.63 -23.49 9.31
C GLU A 12 -1.05 -23.21 10.70
N GLN A 13 0.11 -23.80 11.01
CA GLN A 13 0.80 -23.59 12.28
C GLN A 13 1.28 -22.15 12.42
N TYR A 14 1.83 -21.57 11.34
CA TYR A 14 2.25 -20.17 11.31
C TYR A 14 1.07 -19.22 11.55
N LEU A 15 -0.05 -19.41 10.86
CA LEU A 15 -1.24 -18.57 11.01
C LEU A 15 -1.82 -18.67 12.42
N THR A 16 -1.86 -19.87 13.00
CA THR A 16 -2.35 -20.13 14.35
C THR A 16 -1.50 -19.40 15.41
N GLN A 17 -0.17 -19.45 15.24
CA GLN A 17 0.74 -18.74 16.13
C GLN A 17 0.56 -17.22 16.02
N ARG A 18 0.50 -16.68 14.81
CA ARG A 18 0.31 -15.23 14.61
C ARG A 18 -1.06 -14.73 15.08
N ALA A 19 -2.10 -15.54 14.92
CA ALA A 19 -3.43 -15.22 15.41
C ALA A 19 -3.43 -15.12 16.95
N THR A 20 -2.81 -16.09 17.62
CA THR A 20 -2.71 -16.07 19.09
C THR A 20 -1.85 -14.91 19.61
N GLU A 21 -0.74 -14.58 18.95
CA GLU A 21 0.06 -13.38 19.26
C GLU A 21 -0.76 -12.07 19.20
N GLN A 22 -1.76 -12.00 18.31
CA GLN A 22 -2.64 -10.84 18.15
C GLN A 22 -3.96 -10.94 18.94
N GLY A 23 -4.16 -12.02 19.70
CA GLY A 23 -5.41 -12.26 20.43
C GLY A 23 -6.62 -12.50 19.51
N LEU A 24 -6.39 -12.93 18.27
CA LEU A 24 -7.41 -13.18 17.26
C LEU A 24 -7.65 -14.68 17.08
N SER A 25 -8.85 -15.04 16.60
CA SER A 25 -9.09 -16.40 16.10
C SER A 25 -8.35 -16.62 14.78
N LEU A 26 -8.08 -17.89 14.44
CA LEU A 26 -7.43 -18.26 13.18
C LEU A 26 -8.21 -17.71 11.98
N GLU A 27 -9.54 -17.84 12.00
CA GLU A 27 -10.43 -17.36 10.93
C GLU A 27 -10.41 -15.84 10.82
N SER A 28 -10.42 -15.13 11.95
CA SER A 28 -10.38 -13.67 11.99
C SER A 28 -9.06 -13.14 11.45
N TYR A 29 -7.96 -13.80 11.79
CA TYR A 29 -6.63 -13.45 11.31
C TYR A 29 -6.46 -13.77 9.82
N ALA A 30 -6.94 -14.92 9.37
CA ALA A 30 -6.95 -15.29 7.95
C ALA A 30 -7.79 -14.31 7.11
N LEU A 31 -8.98 -13.92 7.59
CA LEU A 31 -9.82 -12.94 6.92
C LEU A 31 -9.15 -11.57 6.84
N LYS A 32 -8.51 -11.13 7.93
CA LYS A 32 -7.72 -9.88 7.95
C LYS A 32 -6.62 -9.91 6.89
N LEU A 33 -5.82 -10.97 6.83
CA LEU A 33 -4.77 -11.13 5.83
C LEU A 33 -5.29 -11.13 4.40
N LEU A 34 -6.38 -11.86 4.13
CA LEU A 34 -7.01 -11.89 2.81
C LEU A 34 -7.52 -10.50 2.41
N THR A 35 -8.17 -9.82 3.34
CA THR A 35 -8.69 -8.46 3.14
C THR A 35 -7.56 -7.48 2.85
N ASP A 36 -6.51 -7.50 3.66
CA ASP A 36 -5.34 -6.63 3.49
C ASP A 36 -4.66 -6.91 2.15
N ASN A 37 -4.50 -8.17 1.74
CA ASN A 37 -3.83 -8.50 0.49
C ASN A 37 -4.68 -8.14 -0.74
N ILE A 38 -5.96 -8.53 -0.75
CA ILE A 38 -6.88 -8.27 -1.88
C ILE A 38 -7.10 -6.76 -2.05
N LEU A 39 -7.42 -6.04 -0.96
CA LEU A 39 -7.60 -4.59 -1.03
C LEU A 39 -6.29 -3.85 -1.33
N SER A 40 -5.14 -4.36 -0.89
CA SER A 40 -3.83 -3.79 -1.26
C SER A 40 -3.57 -3.94 -2.76
N GLN A 41 -3.92 -5.07 -3.38
CA GLN A 41 -3.79 -5.24 -4.83
C GLN A 41 -4.70 -4.29 -5.60
N GLU A 42 -5.96 -4.14 -5.18
CA GLU A 42 -6.88 -3.16 -5.81
C GLU A 42 -6.37 -1.72 -5.68
N LYS A 43 -5.84 -1.35 -4.50
CA LYS A 43 -5.23 -0.03 -4.30
C LYS A 43 -4.02 0.18 -5.21
N LYS A 44 -3.16 -0.83 -5.36
CA LYS A 44 -2.01 -0.77 -6.27
C LYS A 44 -2.43 -0.60 -7.72
N ILE A 45 -3.41 -1.38 -8.18
CA ILE A 45 -3.91 -1.27 -9.57
C ILE A 45 -4.54 0.10 -9.82
N LYS A 46 -5.36 0.60 -8.88
CA LYS A 46 -5.93 1.95 -8.99
C LYS A 46 -4.86 3.03 -9.02
N LEU A 47 -3.84 2.92 -8.18
CA LEU A 47 -2.71 3.85 -8.17
C LEU A 47 -1.93 3.80 -9.49
N VAL A 48 -1.63 2.60 -10.01
CA VAL A 48 -0.97 2.42 -11.30
C VAL A 48 -1.79 3.04 -12.43
N ASN A 49 -3.11 2.80 -12.45
CA ASN A 49 -3.98 3.38 -13.48
C ASN A 49 -4.08 4.91 -13.37
N LEU A 50 -4.09 5.46 -12.16
CA LEU A 50 -4.07 6.92 -11.93
C LEU A 50 -2.75 7.54 -12.40
N LEU A 51 -1.62 6.89 -12.09
CA LEU A 51 -0.31 7.33 -12.56
C LEU A 51 -0.23 7.26 -14.09
N GLN A 52 -0.79 6.20 -14.69
CA GLN A 52 -0.82 6.06 -16.15
C GLN A 52 -1.71 7.12 -16.82
N SER A 53 -2.87 7.47 -16.24
CA SER A 53 -3.72 8.54 -16.78
C SER A 53 -3.01 9.88 -16.80
N TRP A 54 -2.16 10.17 -15.80
CA TRP A 54 -1.37 11.40 -15.79
C TRP A 54 -0.23 11.39 -16.80
N ILE A 55 0.41 10.23 -17.02
CA ILE A 55 1.44 10.09 -18.06
C ILE A 55 0.84 10.27 -19.46
N ASP A 56 -0.37 9.76 -19.66
CA ASP A 56 -1.06 9.77 -20.96
C ASP A 56 -1.77 11.11 -21.25
N GLU A 57 -2.01 11.95 -20.24
CA GLU A 57 -2.47 13.34 -20.41
C GLU A 57 -1.29 14.21 -20.87
N GLU A 58 -1.20 14.60 -22.15
CA GLU A 58 -0.12 15.44 -22.72
C GLU A 58 -0.11 16.92 -22.23
N ASP A 59 -0.47 17.18 -20.96
CA ASP A 59 -0.36 18.49 -20.31
C ASP A 59 0.78 18.48 -19.28
N GLU A 60 1.99 18.80 -19.74
CA GLU A 60 3.20 18.83 -18.91
C GLU A 60 3.10 19.79 -17.71
N GLN A 61 2.31 20.87 -17.84
CA GLN A 61 2.15 21.85 -16.78
C GLN A 61 1.25 21.31 -15.66
N GLU A 62 0.11 20.70 -16.01
CA GLU A 62 -0.80 20.08 -15.04
C GLU A 62 -0.13 18.88 -14.33
N GLN A 63 0.65 18.09 -15.06
CA GLN A 63 1.45 17.00 -14.48
C GLN A 63 2.47 17.51 -13.46
N GLN A 64 3.17 18.60 -13.76
CA GLN A 64 4.18 19.18 -12.86
C GLN A 64 3.52 19.72 -11.58
N GLU A 65 2.42 20.47 -11.71
CA GLU A 65 1.68 21.01 -10.56
C GLU A 65 1.12 19.90 -9.68
N THR A 66 0.54 18.86 -10.29
CA THR A 66 0.02 17.70 -9.56
C THR A 66 1.12 16.92 -8.86
N GLY A 67 2.27 16.74 -9.51
CA GLY A 67 3.44 16.08 -8.93
C GLY A 67 4.00 16.85 -7.72
N GLU A 68 4.09 18.17 -7.81
CA GLU A 68 4.54 19.02 -6.69
C GLU A 68 3.56 18.96 -5.50
N TYR A 69 2.26 18.97 -5.78
CA TYR A 69 1.22 18.84 -4.76
C TYR A 69 1.28 17.48 -4.04
N LEU A 70 1.49 16.37 -4.76
CA LEU A 70 1.63 15.05 -4.14
C LEU A 70 2.84 14.95 -3.23
N ILE A 71 3.98 15.49 -3.64
CA ILE A 71 5.20 15.51 -2.83
C ILE A 71 4.92 16.22 -1.50
N GLU A 72 4.24 17.36 -1.55
CA GLU A 72 3.86 18.12 -0.37
C GLU A 72 2.94 17.31 0.57
N ILE A 73 1.86 16.71 0.04
CA ILE A 73 0.91 15.95 0.86
C ILE A 73 1.55 14.70 1.48
N LEU A 74 2.40 14.00 0.73
CA LEU A 74 3.11 12.81 1.24
C LEU A 74 4.14 13.16 2.32
N ASP A 75 4.77 14.33 2.24
CA ASP A 75 5.64 14.83 3.30
C ASP A 75 4.84 15.25 4.54
N GLN A 76 3.65 15.84 4.35
CA GLN A 76 2.77 16.27 5.45
C GLN A 76 2.09 15.11 6.19
N ASP A 77 1.77 14.00 5.50
CA ASP A 77 1.17 12.80 6.11
C ASP A 77 2.16 12.03 7.01
N ARG A 78 3.46 12.40 6.98
CA ARG A 78 4.47 11.74 7.82
C ARG A 78 4.41 12.20 9.27
N LEU A 79 4.49 11.20 10.15
CA LEU A 79 4.67 11.40 11.60
C LEU A 79 6.11 11.81 11.98
N SER A 80 7.01 11.98 11.02
CA SER A 80 8.43 12.30 11.23
C SER A 80 8.74 13.66 10.64
N ASP A 81 9.47 14.49 11.40
CA ASP A 81 9.92 15.82 10.95
C ASP A 81 10.90 15.78 9.77
N ARG A 82 11.39 14.59 9.40
CA ARG A 82 12.25 14.42 8.23
C ARG A 82 11.37 14.20 6.98
N PRO A 83 11.49 15.08 5.96
CA PRO A 83 10.75 14.92 4.71
C PRO A 83 11.16 13.63 3.97
N LEU A 84 10.18 12.98 3.35
CA LEU A 84 10.35 11.85 2.44
C LEU A 84 11.05 12.29 1.15
N PHE A 85 10.80 13.51 0.69
CA PHE A 85 11.37 14.06 -0.55
C PHE A 85 12.17 15.34 -0.30
N PRO A 86 13.38 15.25 0.29
CA PRO A 86 14.21 16.43 0.54
C PRO A 86 14.58 17.14 -0.77
N SER A 87 14.37 18.44 -0.85
CA SER A 87 14.64 19.24 -2.07
C SER A 87 16.08 19.13 -2.58
N GLN A 88 17.06 18.85 -1.71
CA GLN A 88 18.47 18.67 -2.08
C GLN A 88 18.75 17.42 -2.91
N LEU A 89 17.82 16.47 -2.94
CA LEU A 89 17.96 15.19 -3.64
C LEU A 89 17.14 15.13 -4.95
N LYS A 90 16.40 16.20 -5.29
CA LYS A 90 15.58 16.28 -6.52
C LYS A 90 16.46 16.11 -7.75
N GLY A 91 16.20 15.09 -8.55
CA GLY A 91 16.97 14.78 -9.76
C GLY A 91 18.32 14.08 -9.50
N ILE A 92 18.58 13.62 -8.27
CA ILE A 92 19.78 12.85 -7.92
C ILE A 92 19.44 11.41 -7.56
N SER A 93 18.50 11.20 -6.62
CA SER A 93 18.25 9.87 -6.06
C SER A 93 16.81 9.56 -5.65
N TRP A 94 15.95 10.57 -5.50
CA TRP A 94 14.51 10.35 -5.48
C TRP A 94 13.89 10.82 -6.79
#